data_AF-A0A183HS68-F1
#
_entry.id   AF-A0A183HS68-F1
#
_cell.length_a   1.000
_cell.length_b   1.000
_cell.length_c   1.000
_cell.angle_alpha   90.00
_cell.angle_beta   90.00
_cell.angle_gamma   90.00
#
_symmetry.space_group_name_H-M   'P 1'
#
loop_
_entity.id
_entity.type
_entity.pdbx_description
1 polymer ?
#
loop_
_entity_poly.entity_id
_entity_poly.type
_entity_poly.pdbx_seq_one_letter_code
_entity_poly.pdbx_strand_id
1 'polypeptide(L)'
;MSERLAEALTPSKEDISNETDRIKLLELIAECCVQQRNYHFAAKKYTQAGNKLEAMRSLVKSGDTARIVFFATAARNKEIYILAANYLQTLNWKEDGDLMKQIESFYNKANAHEHLASFYEACAQVNYFFFFT
;
A
#
# COMPACT_ATOMS: atom_id res chain seq x y z
N MET A 1 2.02 -18.94 -12.37
CA MET A 1 0.74 -19.15 -11.67
C MET A 1 -0.33 -18.29 -12.33
N SER A 2 -1.26 -18.90 -13.08
CA SER A 2 -2.42 -18.14 -13.57
C SER A 2 -3.35 -17.81 -12.40
N GLU A 3 -4.11 -16.72 -12.51
CA GLU A 3 -5.12 -16.32 -11.51
C GLU A 3 -6.07 -17.47 -11.15
N ARG A 4 -6.50 -18.22 -12.16
CA ARG A 4 -7.32 -19.43 -11.99
C ARG A 4 -6.66 -20.51 -11.13
N LEU A 5 -5.36 -20.74 -11.29
CA LEU A 5 -4.66 -21.75 -10.49
C LEU A 5 -4.50 -21.28 -9.04
N ALA A 6 -4.26 -19.98 -8.84
CA ALA A 6 -4.11 -19.42 -7.51
C ALA A 6 -5.45 -19.37 -6.75
N GLU A 7 -6.57 -19.18 -7.44
CA GLU A 7 -7.91 -19.33 -6.86
C GLU A 7 -8.26 -20.78 -6.57
N ALA A 8 -7.97 -21.72 -7.48
CA ALA A 8 -8.18 -23.15 -7.26
C ALA A 8 -7.38 -23.72 -6.08
N LEU A 9 -6.20 -23.15 -5.80
CA LEU A 9 -5.34 -23.54 -4.68
C LEU A 9 -5.65 -22.77 -3.39
N THR A 10 -6.63 -21.86 -3.41
CA THR A 10 -7.04 -21.15 -2.21
C THR A 10 -8.01 -22.02 -1.41
N PRO A 11 -7.60 -22.61 -0.27
CA PRO A 11 -8.51 -23.37 0.57
C PRO A 11 -9.64 -22.47 1.08
N SER A 12 -10.86 -23.01 1.13
CA SER A 12 -11.94 -22.31 1.84
C SER A 12 -11.64 -22.30 3.35
N LYS A 13 -12.32 -21.42 4.10
CA LYS A 13 -12.15 -21.37 5.57
C LYS A 13 -12.59 -22.67 6.26
N GLU A 14 -13.31 -23.55 5.56
CA GLU A 14 -13.87 -24.80 6.07
C GLU A 14 -12.97 -26.02 5.76
N ASP A 15 -12.07 -25.91 4.77
CA ASP A 15 -11.30 -27.05 4.24
C ASP A 15 -10.04 -27.40 5.03
N ILE A 16 -9.54 -26.51 5.89
CA ILE A 16 -8.30 -26.72 6.64
C ILE A 16 -8.58 -26.56 8.14
N SER A 17 -8.39 -27.65 8.89
CA SER A 17 -8.57 -27.65 10.36
C SER A 17 -7.55 -26.79 11.11
N ASN A 18 -6.42 -26.45 10.48
CA ASN A 18 -5.35 -25.63 11.03
C ASN A 18 -5.24 -24.27 10.32
N GLU A 19 -5.78 -23.23 10.96
CA GLU A 19 -5.72 -21.84 10.49
C GLU A 19 -4.28 -21.35 10.21
N THR A 20 -3.29 -21.86 10.95
CA THR A 20 -1.89 -21.48 10.77
C THR A 20 -1.34 -21.94 9.42
N ASP A 21 -1.68 -23.16 9.01
CA ASP A 21 -1.22 -23.72 7.73
C ASP A 21 -1.95 -23.03 6.56
N ARG A 22 -3.21 -22.65 6.77
CA ARG A 22 -3.98 -21.84 5.82
C ARG A 22 -3.33 -20.47 5.57
N ILE A 23 -2.92 -19.78 6.64
CA ILE A 23 -2.23 -18.49 6.55
C ILE A 23 -0.91 -18.63 5.79
N LYS A 24 -0.06 -19.60 6.15
CA LYS A 24 1.21 -19.86 5.47
C LYS A 24 1.02 -20.16 3.98
N LEU A 25 0.03 -20.97 3.63
CA LEU A 25 -0.26 -21.27 2.23
C LEU A 25 -0.68 -20.02 1.45
N LEU A 26 -1.51 -19.15 2.04
CA LEU A 26 -1.90 -17.89 1.42
C LEU A 26 -0.71 -16.96 1.20
N GLU A 27 0.21 -16.87 2.17
CA GLU A 27 1.43 -16.08 2.04
C GLU A 27 2.34 -16.62 0.93
N LEU A 28 2.54 -17.94 0.85
CA LEU A 28 3.31 -18.57 -0.24
C LEU A 28 2.70 -18.29 -1.62
N ILE A 29 1.37 -18.40 -1.75
CA ILE A 29 0.67 -18.06 -3.00
C ILE A 29 0.88 -16.57 -3.33
N ALA A 30 0.80 -15.69 -2.33
CA ALA A 30 1.01 -14.26 -2.51
C ALA A 30 2.43 -13.97 -3.01
N GLU A 31 3.46 -14.59 -2.41
CA GLU A 31 4.86 -14.46 -2.82
C GLU A 31 5.06 -14.90 -4.28
N CYS A 32 4.50 -16.04 -4.68
CA CYS A 32 4.53 -16.47 -6.07
C CYS A 32 3.89 -15.45 -7.02
N CYS A 33 2.79 -14.80 -6.61
CA CYS A 33 2.15 -13.75 -7.39
C CYS A 33 3.02 -12.49 -7.50
N VAL A 34 3.72 -12.10 -6.42
CA VAL A 34 4.70 -10.99 -6.46
C VAL A 34 5.82 -11.28 -7.46
N GLN A 35 6.38 -12.49 -7.44
CA GLN A 35 7.45 -12.90 -8.37
C GLN A 35 7.01 -12.81 -9.84
N GLN A 36 5.73 -13.02 -10.10
CA GLN A 36 5.12 -12.93 -11.44
C GLN A 36 4.58 -11.53 -11.76
N ARG A 37 4.85 -10.54 -10.91
CA ARG A 37 4.34 -9.16 -11.01
C ARG A 37 2.81 -9.05 -11.01
N ASN A 38 2.11 -10.08 -10.52
CA ASN A 38 0.66 -10.04 -10.30
C ASN A 38 0.36 -9.46 -8.90
N TYR A 39 0.63 -8.16 -8.77
CA TYR A 39 0.64 -7.47 -7.49
C TYR A 39 -0.74 -7.31 -6.84
N HIS A 40 -1.79 -7.13 -7.63
CA HIS A 40 -3.15 -7.03 -7.09
C HIS A 40 -3.61 -8.34 -6.46
N PHE A 41 -3.29 -9.46 -7.11
CA PHE A 41 -3.64 -10.76 -6.57
C PHE A 41 -2.78 -11.11 -5.35
N ALA A 42 -1.48 -10.76 -5.37
CA ALA A 42 -0.64 -10.85 -4.19
C ALA A 42 -1.23 -10.08 -3.00
N ALA A 43 -1.65 -8.82 -3.23
CA ALA A 43 -2.28 -8.01 -2.18
C ALA A 43 -3.57 -8.63 -1.63
N LYS A 44 -4.42 -9.21 -2.50
CA LYS A 44 -5.62 -9.96 -2.10
C LYS A 44 -5.26 -11.13 -1.18
N LYS A 45 -4.22 -11.91 -1.53
CA LYS A 45 -3.80 -13.09 -0.75
C LYS A 45 -3.18 -12.71 0.59
N TYR A 46 -2.29 -11.71 0.63
CA TYR A 46 -1.78 -11.18 1.89
C TYR A 46 -2.88 -10.61 2.78
N THR A 47 -3.90 -9.95 2.20
CA THR A 47 -5.07 -9.48 2.96
C THR A 47 -5.86 -10.65 3.56
N GLN A 48 -6.08 -11.73 2.80
CA GLN A 48 -6.75 -12.95 3.26
C GLN A 48 -5.96 -13.68 4.36
N ALA A 49 -4.62 -13.56 4.34
CA ALA A 49 -3.71 -14.08 5.36
C ALA A 49 -3.63 -13.19 6.61
N GLY A 50 -4.22 -11.99 6.58
CA GLY A 50 -4.10 -10.99 7.65
C GLY A 50 -2.82 -10.15 7.62
N ASN A 51 -1.92 -10.41 6.67
CA ASN A 51 -0.66 -9.70 6.50
C ASN A 51 -0.86 -8.38 5.73
N LYS A 52 -1.42 -7.38 6.41
CA LYS A 52 -1.78 -6.10 5.79
C LYS A 52 -0.59 -5.30 5.28
N LEU A 53 0.59 -5.46 5.89
CA LEU A 53 1.79 -4.71 5.50
C LEU A 53 2.30 -5.19 4.14
N GLU A 54 2.42 -6.50 3.94
CA GLU A 54 2.84 -7.06 2.65
C GLU A 54 1.77 -6.88 1.56
N ALA A 55 0.49 -6.85 1.94
CA ALA A 55 -0.57 -6.44 1.03
C ALA A 55 -0.36 -5.00 0.52
N MET A 56 -0.05 -4.06 1.43
CA MET A 56 0.24 -2.68 1.07
C MET A 56 1.49 -2.56 0.20
N ARG A 57 2.58 -3.26 0.53
CA ARG A 57 3.81 -3.26 -0.29
C ARG A 57 3.54 -3.76 -1.71
N SER A 58 2.70 -4.79 -1.84
CA SER A 58 2.27 -5.30 -3.14
C SER A 58 1.47 -4.25 -3.91
N LEU A 59 0.53 -3.56 -3.26
CA LEU A 59 -0.22 -2.46 -3.90
C LEU A 59 0.71 -1.32 -4.36
N VAL A 60 1.67 -0.91 -3.53
CA VAL A 60 2.68 0.10 -3.91
C VAL A 60 3.45 -0.32 -5.17
N LYS A 61 3.88 -1.58 -5.26
CA LYS A 61 4.54 -2.13 -6.46
C LYS A 61 3.65 -2.13 -7.71
N SER A 62 2.33 -2.19 -7.54
CA SER A 62 1.38 -2.14 -8.65
C SER A 62 1.21 -0.75 -9.25
N GLY A 63 1.49 0.31 -8.47
CA GLY A 63 1.27 1.69 -8.89
C GLY A 63 -0.21 2.11 -8.99
N ASP A 64 -1.15 1.30 -8.50
CA ASP A 64 -2.58 1.65 -8.46
C ASP A 64 -2.87 2.56 -7.26
N THR A 65 -2.73 3.87 -7.49
CA THR A 65 -2.94 4.92 -6.49
C THR A 65 -4.31 4.84 -5.83
N ALA A 66 -5.37 4.57 -6.58
CA ALA A 66 -6.72 4.51 -6.05
C ALA A 66 -6.87 3.37 -5.03
N ARG A 67 -6.33 2.18 -5.34
CA ARG A 67 -6.34 1.06 -4.39
C ARG A 67 -5.42 1.29 -3.20
N ILE A 68 -4.28 1.93 -3.39
CA ILE A 68 -3.36 2.30 -2.31
C ILE A 68 -4.05 3.20 -1.28
N VAL A 69 -4.68 4.29 -1.74
CA VAL A 69 -5.39 5.26 -0.89
C VAL A 69 -6.57 4.60 -0.18
N PHE A 70 -7.36 3.80 -0.91
CA PHE A 70 -8.48 3.05 -0.35
C PHE A 70 -8.02 2.08 0.74
N PHE A 71 -7.00 1.27 0.45
CA PHE A 71 -6.49 0.26 1.38
C PHE A 71 -5.91 0.91 2.64
N ALA A 72 -5.15 1.98 2.52
CA ALA A 72 -4.60 2.70 3.66
C ALA A 72 -5.70 3.24 4.58
N THR A 73 -6.74 3.83 4.00
CA THR A 73 -7.90 4.35 4.74
C THR A 73 -8.67 3.24 5.46
N ALA A 74 -8.83 2.08 4.83
CA ALA A 74 -9.51 0.93 5.41
C ALA A 74 -8.67 0.23 6.50
N ALA A 75 -7.35 0.13 6.32
CA ALA A 75 -6.48 -0.65 7.20
C ALA A 75 -6.26 -0.02 8.58
N ARG A 76 -6.36 1.32 8.68
CA ARG A 76 -6.19 2.10 9.92
C ARG A 76 -4.92 1.75 10.71
N ASN A 77 -3.81 1.58 9.99
CA ASN A 77 -2.52 1.19 10.56
C ASN A 77 -1.47 2.27 10.23
N LYS A 78 -0.68 2.66 11.24
CA LYS A 78 0.31 3.75 11.13
C LYS A 78 1.37 3.50 10.05
N GLU A 79 1.94 2.29 10.00
CA GLU A 79 2.96 1.95 9.01
C GLU A 79 2.38 1.95 7.59
N ILE A 80 1.14 1.49 7.43
CA ILE A 80 0.44 1.51 6.13
C ILE A 80 0.18 2.95 5.67
N TYR A 81 -0.21 3.84 6.58
CA TYR A 81 -0.34 5.26 6.25
C TYR A 81 0.98 5.88 5.81
N ILE A 82 2.08 5.56 6.50
CA ILE A 82 3.43 6.04 6.12
C ILE A 82 3.80 5.51 4.73
N LEU A 83 3.61 4.22 4.45
CA LEU A 83 3.89 3.65 3.13
C LEU A 83 3.06 4.29 2.02
N ALA A 84 1.77 4.56 2.29
CA ALA A 84 0.88 5.24 1.34
C ALA A 84 1.41 6.65 1.02
N ALA A 85 1.66 7.44 2.06
CA ALA A 85 2.14 8.81 1.92
C ALA A 85 3.50 8.88 1.20
N ASN A 86 4.43 8.00 1.55
CA ASN A 86 5.75 7.90 0.90
C ASN A 86 5.60 7.58 -0.60
N TYR A 87 4.67 6.69 -0.97
CA TYR A 87 4.38 6.41 -2.37
C TYR A 87 3.79 7.62 -3.09
N LEU A 88 2.80 8.31 -2.49
CA LEU A 88 2.18 9.49 -3.09
C LEU A 88 3.19 10.63 -3.31
N GLN A 89 4.22 10.74 -2.45
CA GLN A 89 5.33 11.70 -2.65
C GLN A 89 6.17 11.43 -3.91
N THR A 90 6.13 10.22 -4.47
CA THR A 90 6.81 9.91 -5.74
C THR A 90 6.00 10.33 -6.98
N LEU A 91 4.73 10.71 -6.80
CA LEU A 91 3.85 11.19 -7.86
C LEU A 91 4.02 12.70 -8.06
N ASN A 92 3.33 13.27 -9.06
CA ASN A 92 3.34 14.71 -9.33
C ASN A 92 2.42 15.48 -8.36
N TRP A 93 2.66 15.38 -7.05
CA TRP A 93 1.85 16.05 -6.03
C TRP A 93 1.99 17.58 -6.06
N LYS A 94 3.02 18.13 -6.70
CA LYS A 94 3.27 19.58 -6.77
C LYS A 94 2.18 20.34 -7.53
N GLU A 95 1.57 19.68 -8.50
CA GLU A 95 0.49 20.23 -9.33
C GLU A 95 -0.90 19.72 -8.90
N ASP A 96 -0.96 18.89 -7.85
CA ASP A 96 -2.18 18.24 -7.37
C ASP A 96 -2.36 18.49 -5.86
N GLY A 97 -3.15 19.52 -5.55
CA GLY A 97 -3.46 19.89 -4.17
C GLY A 97 -4.26 18.83 -3.40
N ASP A 98 -4.92 17.88 -4.08
CA ASP A 98 -5.62 16.79 -3.41
C ASP A 98 -4.65 15.68 -3.00
N LEU A 99 -3.63 15.39 -3.81
CA LEU A 99 -2.52 14.52 -3.41
C LEU A 99 -1.77 15.09 -2.20
N MET A 100 -1.51 16.40 -2.18
CA MET A 100 -0.86 17.07 -1.02
C MET A 100 -1.67 16.86 0.28
N LYS A 101 -2.97 17.15 0.25
CA LYS A 101 -3.86 16.94 1.40
C LYS A 101 -3.91 15.46 1.83
N GLN A 102 -3.86 14.53 0.89
CA GLN A 102 -3.84 13.10 1.20
C GLN A 102 -2.54 12.67 1.89
N ILE A 103 -1.38 13.14 1.40
CA ILE A 103 -0.07 12.91 2.03
C ILE A 103 -0.07 13.42 3.47
N GLU A 104 -0.47 14.68 3.68
CA GLU A 104 -0.58 15.29 5.01
C GLU A 104 -1.53 14.51 5.92
N SER A 105 -2.72 14.16 5.43
CA SER A 105 -3.71 13.38 6.18
C SER A 105 -3.13 12.04 6.62
N PHE A 106 -2.40 11.33 5.77
CA PHE A 106 -1.81 10.04 6.12
C PHE A 106 -0.68 10.17 7.15
N TYR A 107 0.23 11.13 7.01
CA TYR A 107 1.26 11.35 8.04
C TYR A 107 0.68 11.77 9.39
N ASN A 108 -0.34 12.63 9.39
CA ASN A 108 -1.04 13.01 10.61
C ASN A 108 -1.71 11.81 11.27
N LYS A 109 -2.43 10.96 10.51
CA LYS A 109 -3.04 9.72 11.02
C LYS A 109 -2.01 8.72 11.56
N ALA A 110 -0.78 8.77 11.07
CA ALA A 110 0.33 7.96 11.55
C ALA A 110 1.06 8.55 12.78
N ASN A 111 0.82 9.82 13.12
CA ASN A 111 1.67 10.64 14.01
C ASN A 111 3.15 10.69 13.54
N ALA A 112 3.38 10.69 12.23
CA ALA A 112 4.71 10.68 11.62
C ALA A 112 5.25 12.12 11.45
N HIS A 113 5.53 12.80 12.56
CA HIS A 113 5.89 14.23 12.58
C HIS A 113 7.16 14.54 11.78
N GLU A 114 8.16 13.66 11.80
CA GLU A 114 9.40 13.83 11.02
C GLU A 114 9.14 13.79 9.52
N HIS A 115 8.29 12.86 9.07
CA HIS A 115 7.94 12.74 7.65
C HIS A 115 7.10 13.95 7.20
N LEU A 116 6.21 14.43 8.05
CA LEU A 116 5.40 15.63 7.78
C LEU A 116 6.28 16.89 7.69
N ALA A 117 7.25 17.06 8.58
CA ALA A 117 8.19 18.17 8.52
C ALA A 117 8.99 18.16 7.21
N SER A 118 9.56 17.00 6.85
CA SER A 118 10.28 16.83 5.58
C SER A 118 9.40 17.12 4.36
N PHE A 119 8.12 16.71 4.40
CA PHE A 119 7.18 17.03 3.33
C PHE A 119 6.91 18.53 3.20
N TYR A 120 6.72 19.25 4.31
CA TYR A 120 6.51 20.70 4.29
C TYR A 120 7.76 21.48 3.82
N GLU A 121 8.96 21.02 4.17
CA GLU A 121 10.20 21.57 3.62
C GLU A 121 10.24 21.44 2.08
N ALA A 122 9.86 20.28 1.55
CA ALA A 122 9.75 20.05 0.11
C ALA A 122 8.70 20.97 -0.54
N CYS A 123 7.56 21.19 0.12
CA CYS A 123 6.52 22.11 -0.36
C CYS A 123 7.02 23.56 -0.42
N ALA A 124 7.76 24.01 0.60
CA ALA A 124 8.32 25.37 0.63
C ALA A 124 9.29 25.61 -0.53
N GLN A 125 10.18 24.65 -0.83
CA GLN A 125 11.14 24.76 -1.93
C GLN A 125 10.47 24.94 -3.31
N VAL A 126 9.33 24.28 -3.54
CA VAL A 126 8.55 24.43 -4.79
C VAL A 126 8.03 25.86 -4.93
N ASN A 127 7.49 26.42 -3.84
CA ASN A 127 6.98 27.78 -3.84
C ASN A 127 8.08 28.81 -4.11
N TYR A 128 9.26 28.67 -3.51
CA TYR A 128 10.37 29.58 -3.79
C TYR A 128 10.81 29.57 -5.26
N PHE A 129 10.79 28.41 -5.92
CA PHE A 129 11.19 28.31 -7.33
C PHE A 129 10.20 29.01 -8.28
N PHE A 130 8.89 28.93 -7.99
CA PHE A 130 7.84 29.58 -8.80
C PHE A 130 7.82 31.12 -8.69
N PHE A 131 8.38 31.71 -7.63
CA PHE A 131 8.45 33.17 -7.48
C PHE A 131 9.62 33.83 -8.24
N PHE A 132 10.57 33.05 -8.76
CA PHE A 132 11.78 33.56 -9.45
C PHE A 132 11.85 33.20 -10.94
N THR A 133 10.78 32.68 -11.54
CA THR A 133 10.66 32.39 -12.98
C THR A 133 9.44 33.10 -13.56
#